data_AF-A0AAV5GEG4-F1
#
_entry.id   AF-A0AAV5GEG4-F1
#
_cell.length_a   1.000
_cell.length_b   1.000
_cell.length_c   1.000
_cell.angle_alpha   90.00
_cell.angle_beta   90.00
_cell.angle_gamma   90.00
#
_symmetry.space_group_name_H-M   'P 1'
#
loop_
_entity.id
_entity.type
_entity.pdbx_description
1 polymer ?
#
loop_
_entity_poly.entity_id
_entity_poly.type
_entity_poly.pdbx_seq_one_letter_code
_entity_poly.pdbx_strand_id
1 'polypeptide(L)'
;MADTAETDQWINHLSDCKQLTEMDVKRLCDKAREVLMEESNVQPVRCPVTVCGDIHGQFHDLSELFRIGGNSPDTNYLFMGDYVDRGYYSVETVTLLVALKVRYRDRVTILRGNHESRQITQVYGFYDECLRKYGNANVWKYFTDLFDYLPLTALIDDQIFCLHGGLSPSIDTLDHIRSIDRIQEVPHEGPMCDLLWSDPDDRCGWGISPRGAGYTFGQDISEAFNHNNGLTLVARAHQLVMEGFNWSHDRNVVTIFSAPNYCYRCGNQAAIMEIDENMKYTFSTRRHGQESRSSRGGCRTNPSHPRRARDRQVGLGTWDDFLLSYGLKPYDLDDQEEGKAIVSAMAQQRGAK
;
A
#
# COMPACT_ATOMS: atom_id res chain seq x y z
N MET A 1 10.76 29.71 -3.51
CA MET A 1 12.05 29.77 -2.78
C MET A 1 11.89 29.52 -1.29
N ALA A 2 11.02 30.24 -0.57
CA ALA A 2 10.76 29.95 0.86
C ALA A 2 10.02 28.62 1.08
N ASP A 3 9.01 28.32 0.25
CA ASP A 3 8.18 27.12 0.38
C ASP A 3 8.94 25.80 0.14
N THR A 4 9.84 25.82 -0.85
CA THR A 4 10.72 24.69 -1.17
C THR A 4 11.72 24.42 -0.05
N ALA A 5 12.30 25.47 0.54
CA ALA A 5 13.27 25.34 1.63
C ALA A 5 12.66 24.75 2.91
N GLU A 6 11.41 25.10 3.21
CA GLU A 6 10.67 24.51 4.33
C GLU A 6 10.42 23.01 4.11
N THR A 7 9.92 22.64 2.93
CA THR A 7 9.63 21.23 2.64
C THR A 7 10.90 20.38 2.63
N ASP A 8 12.03 20.92 2.15
CA ASP A 8 13.34 20.27 2.23
C ASP A 8 13.78 20.03 3.68
N GLN A 9 13.54 20.98 4.59
CA GLN A 9 13.82 20.82 6.01
C GLN A 9 12.95 19.73 6.65
N TRP A 10 11.66 19.71 6.31
CA TRP A 10 10.76 18.65 6.77
C TRP A 10 11.20 17.27 6.30
N ILE A 11 11.57 17.11 5.02
CA ILE A 11 12.06 15.84 4.47
C ILE A 11 13.32 15.38 5.20
N ASN A 12 14.28 16.28 5.44
CA ASN A 12 15.51 15.94 6.17
C ASN A 12 15.21 15.50 7.62
N HIS A 13 14.33 16.20 8.32
CA HIS A 13 13.93 15.85 9.68
C HIS A 13 13.19 14.50 9.73
N LEU A 14 12.30 14.26 8.77
CA LEU A 14 11.55 13.01 8.65
C LEU A 14 12.46 11.84 8.29
N SER A 15 13.50 12.06 7.48
CA SER A 15 14.48 11.03 7.10
C SER A 15 15.24 10.46 8.31
N ASP A 16 15.33 11.23 9.40
CA ASP A 16 15.86 10.77 10.69
C ASP A 16 14.82 10.02 11.55
N CYS A 17 13.66 9.67 10.98
CA CYS A 17 12.52 9.07 11.69
C CYS A 17 11.99 9.94 12.85
N LYS A 18 11.93 11.27 12.64
CA LYS A 18 11.40 12.22 13.62
C LYS A 18 10.10 12.83 13.09
N GLN A 19 9.04 12.72 13.88
CA GLN A 19 7.75 13.37 13.57
C GLN A 19 7.89 14.90 13.49
N LEU A 20 7.06 15.53 12.66
CA LEU A 20 6.90 16.98 12.61
C LEU A 20 6.04 17.49 13.78
N THR A 21 5.98 18.81 13.96
CA THR A 21 5.03 19.41 14.89
C THR A 21 3.59 19.29 14.35
N GLU A 22 2.58 19.32 15.21
CA GLU A 22 1.17 19.29 14.80
C GLU A 22 0.85 20.38 13.76
N MET A 23 1.40 21.58 13.95
CA MET A 23 1.18 22.71 13.04
C MET A 23 1.83 22.48 11.67
N ASP A 24 3.03 21.91 11.64
CA ASP A 24 3.72 21.59 10.40
C ASP A 24 3.01 20.47 9.64
N VAL A 25 2.51 19.44 10.35
CA VAL A 25 1.66 18.42 9.73
C VAL A 25 0.41 19.05 9.10
N LYS A 26 -0.27 19.93 9.82
CA LYS A 26 -1.45 20.63 9.27
C LYS A 26 -1.10 21.39 7.99
N ARG A 27 0.00 22.16 8.00
CA ARG A 27 0.47 22.94 6.85
C ARG A 27 0.85 22.04 5.68
N LEU A 28 1.51 20.91 5.96
CA LEU A 28 1.85 19.93 4.95
C LEU A 28 0.60 19.33 4.31
N CYS A 29 -0.40 18.93 5.11
CA CYS A 29 -1.67 18.41 4.59
C CYS A 29 -2.43 19.44 3.76
N ASP A 30 -2.45 20.71 4.19
CA ASP A 30 -3.08 21.79 3.42
C ASP A 30 -2.40 21.98 2.04
N LYS A 31 -1.06 21.94 1.99
CA LYS A 31 -0.29 21.99 0.73
C LYS A 31 -0.53 20.76 -0.15
N ALA A 32 -0.57 19.58 0.45
CA ALA A 32 -0.80 18.33 -0.26
C ALA A 32 -2.21 18.27 -0.85
N ARG A 33 -3.22 18.79 -0.14
CA ARG A 33 -4.58 18.90 -0.66
C ARG A 33 -4.65 19.74 -1.93
N GLU A 34 -3.93 20.87 -1.99
CA GLU A 34 -3.86 21.70 -3.20
C GLU A 34 -3.29 20.92 -4.39
N VAL A 35 -2.26 20.11 -4.16
CA VAL A 35 -1.64 19.27 -5.21
C VAL A 35 -2.59 18.15 -5.64
N LEU A 36 -3.09 17.37 -4.69
CA LEU A 36 -3.87 16.16 -4.97
C LEU A 36 -5.26 16.48 -5.54
N MET A 37 -5.81 17.67 -5.30
CA MET A 37 -7.08 18.11 -5.89
C MET A 37 -6.99 18.30 -7.42
N GLU A 38 -5.80 18.59 -7.95
CA GLU A 38 -5.57 18.74 -9.40
C GLU A 38 -5.35 17.38 -10.11
N GLU A 39 -5.14 16.30 -9.35
CA GLU A 39 -4.84 14.98 -9.88
C GLU A 39 -6.09 14.19 -10.30
N SER A 40 -5.94 13.34 -11.31
CA SER A 40 -7.05 12.51 -11.80
C SER A 40 -7.22 11.25 -10.95
N ASN A 41 -8.42 10.66 -10.95
CA ASN A 41 -8.59 9.30 -10.38
C ASN A 41 -7.78 8.25 -11.14
N VAL A 42 -7.47 8.51 -12.42
CA VAL A 42 -6.54 7.72 -13.24
C VAL A 42 -5.35 8.61 -13.53
N GLN A 43 -4.44 8.69 -12.57
CA GLN A 43 -3.31 9.62 -12.62
C GLN A 43 -2.28 9.18 -13.67
N PRO A 44 -2.00 9.97 -14.71
CA PRO A 44 -0.97 9.62 -15.69
C PRO A 44 0.42 9.66 -15.05
N VAL A 45 1.23 8.65 -15.33
CA VAL A 45 2.62 8.53 -14.86
C VAL A 45 3.50 8.16 -16.05
N ARG A 46 4.70 8.74 -16.14
CA ARG A 46 5.65 8.45 -17.22
C ARG A 46 6.80 7.59 -16.72
N CYS A 47 7.32 6.71 -17.57
CA CYS A 47 8.58 6.05 -17.31
C CYS A 47 9.77 7.03 -17.42
N PRO A 48 10.90 6.72 -16.76
CA PRO A 48 11.11 5.59 -15.86
C PRO A 48 10.41 5.79 -14.51
N VAL A 49 9.94 4.72 -13.87
CA VAL A 49 9.27 4.80 -12.54
C VAL A 49 9.47 3.53 -11.73
N THR A 50 9.60 3.68 -10.42
CA THR A 50 9.64 2.58 -9.46
C THR A 50 8.29 2.45 -8.76
N VAL A 51 7.64 1.30 -8.91
CA VAL A 51 6.34 0.98 -8.34
C VAL A 51 6.51 0.21 -7.03
N CYS A 52 5.83 0.68 -5.98
CA CYS A 52 5.87 0.16 -4.62
C CYS A 52 4.46 -0.22 -4.15
N GLY A 53 4.35 -1.33 -3.42
CA GLY A 53 3.14 -1.72 -2.72
C GLY A 53 3.11 -1.21 -1.28
N ASP A 54 2.49 -2.00 -0.42
CA ASP A 54 2.18 -1.68 0.99
C ASP A 54 3.43 -1.41 1.82
N ILE A 55 3.33 -0.46 2.75
CA ILE A 55 4.42 -0.05 3.67
C ILE A 55 4.03 -0.24 5.14
N HIS A 56 2.76 0.03 5.50
CA HIS A 56 2.19 -0.20 6.84
C HIS A 56 3.07 0.29 8.00
N GLY A 57 3.48 1.56 7.95
CA GLY A 57 4.24 2.18 9.03
C GLY A 57 5.60 1.54 9.34
N GLN A 58 6.15 0.69 8.46
CA GLN A 58 7.50 0.13 8.57
C GLN A 58 8.56 1.12 8.06
N PHE A 59 8.69 2.26 8.73
CA PHE A 59 9.53 3.40 8.28
C PHE A 59 10.99 3.03 7.96
N HIS A 60 11.61 2.16 8.77
CA HIS A 60 12.99 1.74 8.54
C HIS A 60 13.14 0.87 7.28
N ASP A 61 12.12 0.11 6.93
CA ASP A 61 12.09 -0.65 5.68
C ASP A 61 11.81 0.26 4.48
N LEU A 62 10.97 1.30 4.63
CA LEU A 62 10.83 2.37 3.63
C LEU A 62 12.15 3.10 3.38
N SER A 63 12.92 3.38 4.44
CA SER A 63 14.24 3.99 4.32
C SER A 63 15.21 3.11 3.52
N GLU A 64 15.12 1.79 3.66
CA GLU A 64 15.91 0.89 2.81
C GLU A 64 15.37 0.85 1.38
N LEU A 65 14.04 0.86 1.19
CA LEU A 65 13.45 0.89 -0.14
C LEU A 65 14.04 2.04 -0.97
N PHE A 66 14.22 3.23 -0.39
CA PHE A 66 14.91 4.35 -1.03
C PHE A 66 16.40 4.13 -1.26
N ARG A 67 17.10 3.37 -0.40
CA ARG A 67 18.51 2.99 -0.66
C ARG A 67 18.65 2.04 -1.85
N ILE A 68 17.64 1.21 -2.10
CA ILE A 68 17.63 0.23 -3.20
C ILE A 68 17.21 0.89 -4.50
N GLY A 69 16.05 1.54 -4.50
CA GLY A 69 15.51 2.16 -5.72
C GLY A 69 16.19 3.49 -6.07
N GLY A 70 16.84 4.15 -5.11
CA GLY A 70 17.40 5.49 -5.25
C GLY A 70 16.54 6.56 -4.58
N ASN A 71 17.14 7.68 -4.19
CA ASN A 71 16.37 8.74 -3.55
C ASN A 71 15.58 9.56 -4.58
N SER A 72 14.43 10.10 -4.15
CA SER A 72 13.74 11.16 -4.89
C SER A 72 14.51 12.48 -4.71
N PRO A 73 14.70 13.32 -5.76
CA PRO A 73 14.03 13.29 -7.07
C PRO A 73 14.77 12.54 -8.19
N ASP A 74 15.90 11.89 -7.89
CA ASP A 74 16.68 11.18 -8.91
C ASP A 74 15.91 9.99 -9.48
N THR A 75 15.12 9.32 -8.63
CA THR A 75 14.22 8.23 -9.00
C THR A 75 12.75 8.66 -8.86
N ASN A 76 11.95 8.34 -9.88
CA ASN A 76 10.51 8.54 -9.84
C ASN A 76 9.84 7.37 -9.11
N TYR A 77 8.82 7.65 -8.30
CA TYR A 77 8.11 6.66 -7.51
C TYR A 77 6.59 6.70 -7.72
N LEU A 78 5.98 5.53 -7.70
CA LEU A 78 4.53 5.34 -7.59
C LEU A 78 4.28 4.37 -6.43
N PHE A 79 3.66 4.86 -5.36
CA PHE A 79 3.23 4.02 -4.25
C PHE A 79 1.74 3.73 -4.36
N MET A 80 1.37 2.47 -4.16
CA MET A 80 0.01 1.97 -4.44
C MET A 80 -0.96 2.07 -3.27
N GLY A 81 -0.53 2.52 -2.08
CA GLY A 81 -1.40 2.66 -0.91
C GLY A 81 -0.83 1.99 0.33
N ASP A 82 -1.63 1.97 1.40
CA ASP A 82 -1.36 1.30 2.68
C ASP A 82 -0.04 1.76 3.31
N TYR A 83 0.02 3.06 3.57
CA TYR A 83 1.14 3.72 4.22
C TYR A 83 1.10 3.59 5.74
N VAL A 84 -0.10 3.51 6.28
CA VAL A 84 -0.39 3.58 7.72
C VAL A 84 -0.87 2.25 8.28
N ASP A 85 -1.10 2.25 9.60
CA ASP A 85 -1.52 1.11 10.41
C ASP A 85 -0.48 0.00 10.53
N ARG A 86 -0.70 -0.90 11.50
CA ARG A 86 0.05 -2.14 11.78
C ARG A 86 1.49 -1.94 12.29
N GLY A 87 2.27 -1.08 11.64
CA GLY A 87 3.60 -0.66 12.07
C GLY A 87 3.57 0.40 13.18
N TYR A 88 4.77 0.75 13.68
CA TYR A 88 4.92 1.70 14.81
C TYR A 88 5.20 3.15 14.38
N TYR A 89 5.44 3.36 13.08
CA TYR A 89 5.92 4.62 12.52
C TYR A 89 5.07 5.07 11.31
N SER A 90 3.76 4.85 11.39
CA SER A 90 2.81 5.28 10.36
C SER A 90 2.86 6.79 10.17
N VAL A 91 2.96 7.56 11.28
CA VAL A 91 3.06 9.02 11.25
C VAL A 91 4.26 9.46 10.43
N GLU A 92 5.47 8.99 10.72
CA GLU A 92 6.67 9.38 9.97
C GLU A 92 6.60 8.90 8.52
N THR A 93 6.08 7.69 8.29
CA THR A 93 5.94 7.08 6.96
C THR A 93 5.05 7.94 6.05
N VAL A 94 3.81 8.20 6.46
CA VAL A 94 2.87 8.98 5.64
C VAL A 94 3.29 10.44 5.53
N THR A 95 3.86 11.03 6.60
CA THR A 95 4.35 12.41 6.55
C THR A 95 5.50 12.55 5.56
N LEU A 96 6.43 11.59 5.50
CA LEU A 96 7.55 11.60 4.55
C LEU A 96 7.04 11.48 3.11
N LEU A 97 6.14 10.53 2.83
CA LEU A 97 5.59 10.33 1.48
C LEU A 97 4.81 11.56 1.00
N VAL A 98 4.01 12.18 1.87
CA VAL A 98 3.29 13.42 1.55
C VAL A 98 4.25 14.60 1.36
N ALA A 99 5.30 14.72 2.17
CA ALA A 99 6.33 15.76 2.00
C ALA A 99 7.06 15.61 0.66
N LEU A 100 7.42 14.38 0.29
CA LEU A 100 8.00 14.08 -1.02
C LEU A 100 7.03 14.41 -2.16
N LYS A 101 5.74 14.09 -2.01
CA LYS A 101 4.70 14.44 -3.01
C LYS A 101 4.59 15.95 -3.20
N VAL A 102 4.52 16.72 -2.12
CA VAL A 102 4.42 18.18 -2.18
C VAL A 102 5.68 18.79 -2.82
N ARG A 103 6.86 18.23 -2.48
CA ARG A 103 8.15 18.74 -2.94
C ARG A 103 8.48 18.38 -4.39
N TYR A 104 8.08 17.19 -4.82
CA TYR A 104 8.43 16.59 -6.10
C TYR A 104 7.17 16.05 -6.79
N ARG A 105 6.22 16.95 -7.03
CA ARG A 105 4.85 16.64 -7.52
C ARG A 105 4.82 15.71 -8.73
N ASP A 106 5.71 15.93 -9.70
CA ASP A 106 5.80 15.15 -10.95
C ASP A 106 6.71 13.90 -10.84
N ARG A 107 7.34 13.68 -9.68
CA ARG A 107 8.31 12.60 -9.44
C ARG A 107 7.76 11.52 -8.52
N VAL A 108 6.79 11.85 -7.67
CA VAL A 108 6.22 10.93 -6.69
C VAL A 108 4.70 10.92 -6.86
N THR A 109 4.14 9.75 -7.08
CA THR A 109 2.69 9.50 -7.09
C THR A 109 2.35 8.64 -5.88
N ILE A 110 1.32 9.02 -5.13
CA ILE A 110 0.82 8.29 -3.96
C ILE A 110 -0.67 8.00 -4.18
N LEU A 111 -1.01 6.73 -4.35
CA LEU A 111 -2.40 6.28 -4.50
C LEU A 111 -3.05 6.06 -3.13
N ARG A 112 -4.38 5.93 -3.13
CA ARG A 112 -5.13 5.57 -1.93
C ARG A 112 -5.10 4.05 -1.76
N GLY A 113 -4.74 3.56 -0.57
CA GLY A 113 -4.99 2.19 -0.15
C GLY A 113 -6.27 2.07 0.68
N ASN A 114 -6.63 0.85 1.07
CA ASN A 114 -7.81 0.64 1.92
C ASN A 114 -7.58 1.12 3.36
N HIS A 115 -6.33 1.20 3.81
CA HIS A 115 -5.97 1.75 5.12
C HIS A 115 -6.01 3.28 5.19
N GLU A 116 -6.00 3.99 4.07
CA GLU A 116 -6.22 5.45 4.02
C GLU A 116 -7.72 5.80 4.16
N SER A 117 -8.34 5.26 5.21
CA SER A 117 -9.76 5.33 5.59
C SER A 117 -9.89 5.64 7.08
N ARG A 118 -10.88 6.47 7.45
CA ARG A 118 -11.17 6.78 8.86
C ARG A 118 -11.55 5.52 9.66
N GLN A 119 -12.33 4.63 9.05
CA GLN A 119 -12.85 3.46 9.74
C GLN A 119 -11.76 2.43 10.02
N ILE A 120 -10.87 2.21 9.04
CA ILE A 120 -9.77 1.25 9.17
C ILE A 120 -8.72 1.78 10.17
N THR A 121 -8.30 3.04 10.03
CA THR A 121 -7.27 3.63 10.91
C THR A 121 -7.65 3.73 12.38
N GLN A 122 -8.95 3.74 12.70
CA GLN A 122 -9.45 3.70 14.08
C GLN A 122 -9.21 2.37 14.78
N VAL A 123 -9.10 1.28 14.02
CA VAL A 123 -8.99 -0.09 14.55
C VAL A 123 -7.58 -0.63 14.42
N TYR A 124 -6.84 -0.25 13.37
CA TYR A 124 -5.57 -0.89 12.99
C TYR A 124 -4.30 -0.13 13.40
N GLY A 125 -4.45 0.97 14.14
CA GLY A 125 -3.39 1.54 14.98
C GLY A 125 -2.98 2.98 14.65
N PHE A 126 -3.30 3.52 13.48
CA PHE A 126 -2.89 4.89 13.12
C PHE A 126 -3.55 5.96 13.98
N TYR A 127 -4.83 5.80 14.33
CA TYR A 127 -5.52 6.68 15.28
C TYR A 127 -4.79 6.72 16.63
N ASP A 128 -4.50 5.54 17.19
CA ASP A 128 -3.81 5.41 18.48
C ASP A 128 -2.38 5.94 18.42
N GLU A 129 -1.68 5.74 17.29
CA GLU A 129 -0.36 6.29 17.07
C GLU A 129 -0.37 7.82 17.08
N CYS A 130 -1.33 8.44 16.39
CA CYS A 130 -1.50 9.90 16.39
C CYS A 130 -1.80 10.42 17.79
N LEU A 131 -2.73 9.79 18.51
CA LEU A 131 -3.11 10.20 19.85
C LEU A 131 -1.91 10.12 20.82
N ARG A 132 -1.12 9.05 20.74
CA ARG A 132 0.08 8.85 21.55
C ARG A 132 1.18 9.87 21.24
N LYS A 133 1.39 10.20 19.96
CA LYS A 133 2.48 11.08 19.50
C LYS A 133 2.18 12.58 19.65
N TYR A 134 0.91 12.98 19.60
CA TYR A 134 0.49 14.39 19.62
C TYR A 134 -0.41 14.76 20.80
N GLY A 135 -0.86 13.78 21.59
CA GLY A 135 -1.71 14.00 22.77
C GLY A 135 -3.17 14.33 22.45
N ASN A 136 -3.55 14.38 21.16
CA ASN A 136 -4.90 14.66 20.68
C ASN A 136 -5.12 14.04 19.28
N ALA A 137 -6.34 14.12 18.76
CA ALA A 137 -6.75 13.50 17.49
C ALA A 137 -6.62 14.42 16.25
N ASN A 138 -6.07 15.63 16.38
CA ASN A 138 -6.03 16.60 15.28
C ASN A 138 -5.19 16.11 14.11
N VAL A 139 -4.02 15.51 14.38
CA VAL A 139 -3.15 14.97 13.32
C VAL A 139 -3.83 13.84 12.55
N TRP A 140 -4.51 12.92 13.24
CA TRP A 140 -5.31 11.88 12.58
C TRP A 140 -6.41 12.50 11.70
N LYS A 141 -7.09 13.55 12.19
CA LYS A 141 -8.07 14.29 11.40
C LYS A 141 -7.46 14.95 10.17
N TYR A 142 -6.31 15.60 10.29
CA TYR A 142 -5.64 16.24 9.15
C TYR A 142 -5.24 15.23 8.07
N PHE A 143 -4.75 14.05 8.46
CA PHE A 143 -4.40 13.00 7.51
C PHE A 143 -5.63 12.35 6.88
N THR A 144 -6.65 12.01 7.67
CA THR A 144 -7.87 11.40 7.12
C THR A 144 -8.65 12.35 6.21
N ASP A 145 -8.66 13.65 6.50
CA ASP A 145 -9.21 14.66 5.59
C ASP A 145 -8.35 14.80 4.31
N LEU A 146 -7.04 14.55 4.36
CA LEU A 146 -6.16 14.49 3.19
C LEU A 146 -6.34 13.21 2.36
N PHE A 147 -6.56 12.07 3.00
CA PHE A 147 -6.71 10.77 2.35
C PHE A 147 -7.84 10.74 1.32
N ASP A 148 -8.90 11.53 1.55
CA ASP A 148 -10.00 11.69 0.61
C ASP A 148 -9.56 12.26 -0.76
N TYR A 149 -8.42 12.94 -0.83
CA TYR A 149 -7.91 13.53 -2.06
C TYR A 149 -6.97 12.62 -2.85
N LEU A 150 -6.49 11.52 -2.25
CA LEU A 150 -5.54 10.60 -2.90
C LEU A 150 -6.17 9.98 -4.17
N PRO A 151 -5.46 10.02 -5.32
CA PRO A 151 -5.89 9.31 -6.52
C PRO A 151 -6.16 7.82 -6.26
N LEU A 152 -7.19 7.29 -6.90
CA LEU A 152 -7.56 5.88 -6.74
C LEU A 152 -6.64 4.95 -7.54
N THR A 153 -6.18 5.41 -8.70
CA THR A 153 -5.43 4.60 -9.66
C THR A 153 -4.42 5.46 -10.42
N ALA A 154 -3.46 4.81 -11.08
CA ALA A 154 -2.52 5.45 -12.00
C ALA A 154 -2.39 4.65 -13.30
N LEU A 155 -1.95 5.33 -14.35
CA LEU A 155 -1.72 4.75 -15.67
C LEU A 155 -0.32 5.12 -16.15
N ILE A 156 0.57 4.13 -16.18
CA ILE A 156 1.96 4.31 -16.61
C ILE A 156 2.04 4.14 -18.12
N ASP A 157 2.44 5.21 -18.81
CA ASP A 157 2.59 5.30 -20.29
C ASP A 157 1.46 4.60 -21.06
N ASP A 158 0.23 4.84 -20.61
CA ASP A 158 -1.02 4.32 -21.20
C ASP A 158 -1.11 2.78 -21.30
N GLN A 159 -0.23 2.03 -20.62
CA GLN A 159 -0.08 0.59 -20.80
C GLN A 159 -0.12 -0.23 -19.52
N ILE A 160 0.31 0.32 -18.37
CA ILE A 160 0.29 -0.41 -17.09
C ILE A 160 -0.67 0.33 -16.15
N PHE A 161 -1.74 -0.36 -15.76
CA PHE A 161 -2.74 0.16 -14.86
C PHE A 161 -2.41 -0.21 -13.42
N CYS A 162 -2.25 0.79 -12.56
CA CYS A 162 -1.83 0.66 -11.18
C CYS A 162 -2.95 1.03 -10.21
N LEU A 163 -3.17 0.22 -9.19
CA LEU A 163 -4.17 0.45 -8.14
C LEU A 163 -3.82 -0.35 -6.88
N HIS A 164 -4.44 -0.04 -5.75
CA HIS A 164 -4.20 -0.78 -4.52
C HIS A 164 -4.82 -2.18 -4.54
N GLY A 165 -6.14 -2.20 -4.65
CA GLY A 165 -7.04 -3.35 -4.66
C GLY A 165 -6.98 -4.10 -5.99
N GLY A 166 -8.13 -4.16 -6.64
CA GLY A 166 -8.29 -4.90 -7.87
C GLY A 166 -9.45 -4.37 -8.71
N LEU A 167 -9.86 -5.17 -9.69
CA LEU A 167 -10.91 -4.77 -10.61
C LEU A 167 -12.28 -4.75 -9.92
N SER A 168 -13.24 -4.04 -10.51
CA SER A 168 -14.64 -3.97 -10.04
C SER A 168 -15.60 -4.48 -11.11
N PRO A 169 -16.66 -5.23 -10.74
CA PRO A 169 -17.71 -5.60 -11.68
C PRO A 169 -18.54 -4.40 -12.17
N SER A 170 -18.35 -3.22 -11.55
CA SER A 170 -19.01 -1.96 -11.94
C SER A 170 -18.15 -1.10 -12.89
N ILE A 171 -16.95 -1.56 -13.26
CA ILE A 171 -15.95 -0.77 -14.00
C ILE A 171 -15.44 -1.57 -15.20
N ASP A 172 -15.96 -1.25 -16.39
CA ASP A 172 -15.48 -1.82 -17.65
C ASP A 172 -14.33 -1.02 -18.28
N THR A 173 -14.30 0.30 -18.04
CA THR A 173 -13.36 1.21 -18.70
C THR A 173 -12.67 2.16 -17.72
N LEU A 174 -11.49 2.65 -18.10
CA LEU A 174 -10.78 3.69 -17.36
C LEU A 174 -11.60 4.99 -17.20
N ASP A 175 -12.51 5.28 -18.14
CA ASP A 175 -13.39 6.45 -18.06
C ASP A 175 -14.41 6.36 -16.91
N HIS A 176 -14.89 5.15 -16.59
CA HIS A 176 -15.75 4.97 -15.42
C HIS A 176 -14.99 5.38 -14.14
N ILE A 177 -13.71 5.03 -14.02
CA ILE A 177 -12.85 5.40 -12.89
C ILE A 177 -12.69 6.92 -12.81
N ARG A 178 -12.43 7.59 -13.94
CA ARG A 178 -12.30 9.06 -14.01
C ARG A 178 -13.56 9.80 -13.51
N SER A 179 -14.73 9.17 -13.62
CA SER A 179 -16.01 9.76 -13.21
C SER A 179 -16.37 9.58 -11.73
N ILE A 180 -15.62 8.76 -10.98
CA ILE A 180 -15.87 8.53 -9.55
C ILE A 180 -15.64 9.82 -8.76
N ASP A 181 -16.58 10.20 -7.89
CA ASP A 181 -16.32 11.22 -6.89
C ASP A 181 -15.47 10.61 -5.76
N ARG A 182 -14.15 10.81 -5.80
CA ARG A 182 -13.24 10.21 -4.81
C ARG A 182 -13.18 10.96 -3.48
N ILE A 183 -13.64 12.22 -3.43
CA ILE A 183 -13.45 13.13 -2.29
C ILE A 183 -14.49 12.84 -1.21
N GLN A 184 -14.40 11.65 -0.66
CA GLN A 184 -15.24 11.13 0.39
C GLN A 184 -14.52 9.97 1.11
N GLU A 185 -15.05 9.59 2.27
CA GLU A 185 -14.67 8.36 2.93
C GLU A 185 -14.93 7.15 2.01
N VAL A 186 -14.05 6.14 2.06
CA VAL A 186 -14.21 4.91 1.27
C VAL A 186 -15.57 4.27 1.60
N PRO A 187 -16.47 4.09 0.62
CA PRO A 187 -17.74 3.42 0.83
C PRO A 187 -17.56 1.95 1.20
N HIS A 188 -18.58 1.35 1.80
CA HIS A 188 -18.58 -0.07 2.14
C HIS A 188 -18.73 -1.00 0.91
N GLU A 189 -19.27 -0.48 -0.19
CA GLU A 189 -19.52 -1.21 -1.43
C GLU A 189 -19.43 -0.27 -2.64
N GLY A 190 -19.37 -0.85 -3.84
CA GLY A 190 -19.36 -0.10 -5.09
C GLY A 190 -17.95 0.15 -5.63
N PRO A 191 -17.83 0.86 -6.77
CA PRO A 191 -16.62 0.89 -7.58
C PRO A 191 -15.38 1.39 -6.83
N MET A 192 -15.53 2.40 -5.96
CA MET A 192 -14.41 2.91 -5.16
C MET A 192 -13.96 1.91 -4.09
N CYS A 193 -14.89 1.20 -3.45
CA CYS A 193 -14.56 0.13 -2.51
C CYS A 193 -13.80 -0.99 -3.22
N ASP A 194 -14.33 -1.46 -4.34
CA ASP A 194 -13.77 -2.57 -5.10
C ASP A 194 -12.33 -2.29 -5.59
N LEU A 195 -12.05 -1.07 -6.06
CA LEU A 195 -10.71 -0.64 -6.49
C LEU A 195 -9.66 -0.71 -5.37
N LEU A 196 -10.09 -0.65 -4.10
CA LEU A 196 -9.22 -0.66 -2.93
C LEU A 196 -9.19 -2.02 -2.21
N TRP A 197 -10.19 -2.88 -2.41
CA TRP A 197 -10.37 -4.12 -1.63
C TRP A 197 -10.35 -5.43 -2.43
N SER A 198 -10.49 -5.38 -3.75
CA SER A 198 -10.64 -6.59 -4.56
C SER A 198 -9.31 -7.34 -4.77
N ASP A 199 -9.40 -8.65 -4.95
CA ASP A 199 -8.25 -9.56 -5.06
C ASP A 199 -8.32 -10.48 -6.28
N PRO A 200 -7.19 -10.78 -6.96
CA PRO A 200 -7.15 -11.85 -7.96
C PRO A 200 -7.38 -13.23 -7.32
N ASP A 201 -8.05 -14.14 -8.04
CA ASP A 201 -8.36 -15.51 -7.60
C ASP A 201 -8.26 -16.47 -8.80
N ASP A 202 -7.89 -17.72 -8.56
CA ASP A 202 -7.77 -18.76 -9.60
C ASP A 202 -9.15 -19.15 -10.18
N ARG A 203 -10.25 -18.78 -9.51
CA ARG A 203 -11.62 -19.03 -9.97
C ARG A 203 -12.00 -18.10 -11.13
N CYS A 204 -12.69 -18.66 -12.12
CA CYS A 204 -13.22 -17.91 -13.26
C CYS A 204 -14.36 -16.96 -12.84
N GLY A 205 -14.41 -15.77 -13.45
CA GLY A 205 -15.41 -14.74 -13.20
C GLY A 205 -15.21 -13.98 -11.88
N TRP A 206 -16.32 -13.48 -11.33
CA TRP A 206 -16.33 -12.74 -10.06
C TRP A 206 -16.72 -13.65 -8.89
N GLY A 207 -16.07 -13.46 -7.74
CA GLY A 207 -16.44 -14.07 -6.46
C GLY A 207 -16.62 -13.03 -5.36
N ILE A 208 -17.29 -13.40 -4.27
CA ILE A 208 -17.40 -12.53 -3.10
C ILE A 208 -16.07 -12.57 -2.34
N SER A 209 -15.53 -11.40 -2.02
CA SER A 209 -14.28 -11.30 -1.27
C SER A 209 -14.42 -11.90 0.14
N PRO A 210 -13.46 -12.74 0.59
CA PRO A 210 -13.43 -13.23 1.97
C PRO A 210 -13.14 -12.12 2.99
N ARG A 211 -12.68 -10.94 2.53
CA ARG A 211 -12.45 -9.74 3.36
C ARG A 211 -13.74 -9.04 3.78
N GLY A 212 -14.90 -9.44 3.26
CA GLY A 212 -16.18 -8.79 3.54
C GLY A 212 -16.37 -7.42 2.84
N ALA A 213 -15.43 -7.02 1.98
CA ALA A 213 -15.49 -5.86 1.09
C ALA A 213 -14.76 -6.17 -0.23
N GLY A 214 -15.23 -5.60 -1.34
CA GLY A 214 -14.73 -5.90 -2.68
C GLY A 214 -15.10 -7.30 -3.20
N TYR A 215 -14.45 -7.70 -4.30
CA TYR A 215 -14.68 -8.97 -4.98
C TYR A 215 -13.37 -9.75 -5.15
N THR A 216 -13.48 -11.05 -5.40
CA THR A 216 -12.42 -11.77 -6.10
C THR A 216 -12.68 -11.74 -7.61
N PHE A 217 -11.62 -11.74 -8.43
CA PHE A 217 -11.75 -11.74 -9.88
C PHE A 217 -10.79 -12.73 -10.53
N GLY A 218 -11.28 -13.45 -11.54
CA GLY A 218 -10.54 -14.45 -12.29
C GLY A 218 -9.66 -13.90 -13.41
N GLN A 219 -8.88 -14.81 -14.01
CA GLN A 219 -8.04 -14.51 -15.16
C GLN A 219 -8.83 -13.93 -16.35
N ASP A 220 -10.00 -14.50 -16.64
CA ASP A 220 -10.90 -14.06 -17.71
C ASP A 220 -11.31 -12.59 -17.57
N ILE A 221 -11.53 -12.14 -16.32
CA ILE A 221 -11.86 -10.74 -16.02
C ILE A 221 -10.67 -9.83 -16.29
N SER A 222 -9.46 -10.20 -15.83
CA SER A 222 -8.27 -9.38 -16.06
C SER A 222 -7.87 -9.30 -17.54
N GLU A 223 -7.99 -10.39 -18.28
CA GLU A 223 -7.74 -10.43 -19.72
C GLU A 223 -8.72 -9.52 -20.48
N ALA A 224 -10.01 -9.64 -20.17
CA ALA A 224 -11.04 -8.80 -20.79
C ALA A 224 -10.84 -7.31 -20.47
N PHE A 225 -10.55 -6.97 -19.21
CA PHE A 225 -10.30 -5.59 -18.81
C PHE A 225 -9.08 -5.00 -19.50
N ASN A 226 -7.96 -5.75 -19.52
CA ASN A 226 -6.74 -5.31 -20.19
C ASN A 226 -6.97 -5.12 -21.69
N HIS A 227 -7.60 -6.09 -22.35
CA HIS A 227 -7.90 -6.01 -23.77
C HIS A 227 -8.78 -4.79 -24.12
N ASN A 228 -9.87 -4.59 -23.38
CA ASN A 228 -10.83 -3.52 -23.64
C ASN A 228 -10.24 -2.11 -23.41
N ASN A 229 -9.23 -1.99 -22.55
CA ASN A 229 -8.60 -0.73 -22.21
C ASN A 229 -7.21 -0.54 -22.85
N GLY A 230 -6.76 -1.47 -23.69
CA GLY A 230 -5.46 -1.41 -24.37
C GLY A 230 -4.26 -1.56 -23.42
N LEU A 231 -4.46 -2.22 -22.28
CA LEU A 231 -3.45 -2.40 -21.24
C LEU A 231 -2.64 -3.68 -21.47
N THR A 232 -1.41 -3.64 -20.98
CA THR A 232 -0.48 -4.77 -20.97
C THR A 232 -0.44 -5.47 -19.61
N LEU A 233 -0.81 -4.76 -18.53
CA LEU A 233 -0.64 -5.22 -17.17
C LEU A 233 -1.53 -4.44 -16.20
N VAL A 234 -2.09 -5.15 -15.23
CA VAL A 234 -2.56 -4.60 -13.96
C VAL A 234 -1.48 -4.83 -12.89
N ALA A 235 -0.94 -3.76 -12.32
CA ALA A 235 -0.02 -3.83 -11.19
C ALA A 235 -0.74 -3.39 -9.91
N ARG A 236 -0.71 -4.22 -8.87
CA ARG A 236 -1.51 -4.01 -7.66
C ARG A 236 -0.80 -4.42 -6.37
N ALA A 237 -1.37 -4.08 -5.21
CA ALA A 237 -0.73 -4.26 -3.89
C ALA A 237 -1.54 -5.16 -2.92
N HIS A 238 -1.82 -4.74 -1.68
CA HIS A 238 -2.80 -5.26 -0.69
C HIS A 238 -2.60 -6.69 -0.15
N GLN A 239 -2.29 -7.65 -1.02
CA GLN A 239 -2.11 -9.05 -0.64
C GLN A 239 -0.66 -9.32 -0.30
N LEU A 240 -0.44 -9.82 0.92
CA LEU A 240 0.87 -10.32 1.31
C LEU A 240 1.28 -11.49 0.40
N VAL A 241 2.44 -11.33 -0.24
CA VAL A 241 3.07 -12.36 -1.07
C VAL A 241 4.47 -12.65 -0.55
N MET A 242 4.78 -13.93 -0.37
CA MET A 242 5.99 -14.35 0.36
C MET A 242 7.31 -13.90 -0.28
N GLU A 243 7.34 -13.74 -1.60
CA GLU A 243 8.52 -13.29 -2.35
C GLU A 243 8.52 -11.76 -2.60
N GLY A 244 7.58 -11.03 -2.02
CA GLY A 244 7.42 -9.58 -2.20
C GLY A 244 6.72 -9.20 -3.50
N PHE A 245 6.68 -10.10 -4.49
CA PHE A 245 5.81 -9.97 -5.65
C PHE A 245 5.26 -11.34 -6.08
N ASN A 246 4.15 -11.35 -6.80
CA ASN A 246 3.58 -12.56 -7.42
C ASN A 246 2.92 -12.24 -8.76
N TRP A 247 3.17 -13.08 -9.76
CA TRP A 247 2.46 -13.03 -11.04
C TRP A 247 1.24 -13.94 -10.99
N SER A 248 0.10 -13.45 -11.46
CA SER A 248 -1.13 -14.23 -11.64
C SER A 248 -1.76 -13.98 -13.01
N HIS A 249 -2.77 -14.79 -13.35
CA HIS A 249 -3.61 -14.62 -14.53
C HIS A 249 -2.81 -14.54 -15.84
N ASP A 250 -1.90 -15.50 -16.04
CA ASP A 250 -0.95 -15.53 -17.17
C ASP A 250 -0.20 -14.21 -17.40
N ARG A 251 0.22 -13.58 -16.28
CA ARG A 251 0.94 -12.30 -16.23
C ARG A 251 0.12 -11.07 -16.63
N ASN A 252 -1.20 -11.17 -16.72
CA ASN A 252 -2.08 -10.00 -16.82
C ASN A 252 -2.12 -9.18 -15.52
N VAL A 253 -1.77 -9.80 -14.39
CA VAL A 253 -1.77 -9.17 -13.06
C VAL A 253 -0.45 -9.46 -12.34
N VAL A 254 0.10 -8.43 -11.70
CA VAL A 254 1.18 -8.57 -10.72
C VAL A 254 0.77 -7.96 -9.39
N THR A 255 0.96 -8.72 -8.31
CA THR A 255 0.85 -8.24 -6.93
C THR A 255 2.25 -7.87 -6.44
N ILE A 256 2.41 -6.68 -5.84
CA ILE A 256 3.66 -6.16 -5.28
C ILE A 256 3.40 -5.77 -3.82
N PHE A 257 4.25 -6.23 -2.92
CA PHE A 257 4.17 -5.96 -1.48
C PHE A 257 5.54 -5.49 -0.99
N SER A 258 5.58 -4.32 -0.36
CA SER A 258 6.84 -3.61 -0.07
C SER A 258 7.22 -3.57 1.42
N ALA A 259 6.45 -4.22 2.29
CA ALA A 259 6.74 -4.37 3.72
C ALA A 259 7.34 -5.76 4.04
N PRO A 260 8.67 -5.88 4.26
CA PRO A 260 9.30 -7.17 4.51
C PRO A 260 9.03 -7.64 5.95
N ASN A 261 8.93 -8.95 6.16
CA ASN A 261 8.57 -9.54 7.44
C ASN A 261 7.38 -8.81 8.09
N TYR A 262 6.28 -8.70 7.33
CA TYR A 262 5.11 -7.90 7.67
C TYR A 262 4.63 -8.18 9.10
N CYS A 263 4.23 -7.12 9.80
CA CYS A 263 3.84 -7.14 11.21
C CYS A 263 4.89 -7.81 12.12
N TYR A 264 6.16 -7.79 11.70
CA TYR A 264 7.31 -8.43 12.36
C TYR A 264 7.21 -9.96 12.51
N ARG A 265 6.28 -10.61 11.80
CA ARG A 265 5.94 -12.04 12.02
C ARG A 265 5.79 -12.87 10.76
N CYS A 266 5.39 -12.28 9.63
CA CYS A 266 4.98 -13.06 8.45
C CYS A 266 6.16 -13.67 7.67
N GLY A 267 7.37 -13.13 7.82
CA GLY A 267 8.58 -13.67 7.20
C GLY A 267 8.66 -13.52 5.67
N ASN A 268 7.76 -12.75 5.05
CA ASN A 268 7.78 -12.43 3.62
C ASN A 268 8.96 -11.52 3.24
N GLN A 269 9.33 -11.58 1.97
CA GLN A 269 10.18 -10.58 1.33
C GLN A 269 9.34 -9.35 0.97
N ALA A 270 10.03 -8.22 0.74
CA ALA A 270 9.48 -7.06 0.06
C ALA A 270 10.01 -7.00 -1.36
N ALA A 271 9.25 -6.40 -2.27
CA ALA A 271 9.70 -6.07 -3.61
C ALA A 271 9.33 -4.65 -4.02
N ILE A 272 10.07 -4.14 -4.99
CA ILE A 272 9.70 -2.99 -5.83
C ILE A 272 9.82 -3.40 -7.31
N MET A 273 9.02 -2.78 -8.16
CA MET A 273 9.05 -2.99 -9.60
C MET A 273 9.59 -1.74 -10.30
N GLU A 274 10.80 -1.84 -10.85
CA GLU A 274 11.46 -0.76 -11.59
C GLU A 274 11.08 -0.88 -13.06
N ILE A 275 10.56 0.20 -13.65
CA ILE A 275 10.17 0.27 -15.06
C ILE A 275 11.07 1.31 -15.75
N ASP A 276 11.80 0.87 -16.77
CA ASP A 276 12.71 1.74 -17.52
C ASP A 276 12.00 2.54 -18.64
N GLU A 277 12.75 3.43 -19.29
CA GLU A 277 12.26 4.27 -20.42
C GLU A 277 11.70 3.48 -21.61
N ASN A 278 11.99 2.17 -21.70
CA ASN A 278 11.52 1.29 -22.77
C ASN A 278 10.39 0.35 -22.31
N MET A 279 9.71 0.69 -21.19
CA MET A 279 8.64 -0.12 -20.58
C MET A 279 9.10 -1.51 -20.11
N LYS A 280 10.41 -1.74 -19.97
CA LYS A 280 10.91 -3.00 -19.44
C LYS A 280 10.92 -2.91 -17.92
N TYR A 281 10.32 -3.91 -17.28
CA TYR A 281 10.24 -3.98 -15.83
C TYR A 281 11.17 -5.05 -15.22
N THR A 282 11.75 -4.73 -14.07
CA THR A 282 12.55 -5.62 -13.22
C THR A 282 12.12 -5.54 -11.77
N PHE A 283 12.29 -6.63 -11.01
CA PHE A 283 11.96 -6.67 -9.59
C PHE A 283 13.22 -6.68 -8.74
N SER A 284 13.27 -5.80 -7.75
CA SER A 284 14.29 -5.78 -6.71
C SER A 284 13.65 -6.29 -5.41
N THR A 285 14.10 -7.45 -4.91
CA THR A 285 13.53 -8.09 -3.70
C THR A 285 14.48 -8.05 -2.51
N ARG A 286 13.91 -8.07 -1.30
CA ARG A 286 14.66 -8.05 -0.05
C ARG A 286 13.99 -8.84 1.09
N ARG A 287 14.81 -9.46 1.93
CA ARG A 287 14.44 -10.00 3.25
C ARG A 287 14.72 -8.98 4.35
N HIS A 288 13.86 -8.96 5.37
CA HIS A 288 14.09 -8.13 6.55
C HIS A 288 15.49 -8.41 7.16
N GLY A 289 16.24 -7.35 7.44
CA GLY A 289 17.57 -7.44 8.05
C GLY A 289 18.72 -7.97 7.17
N GLN A 290 18.54 -8.12 5.85
CA GLN A 290 19.62 -8.50 4.91
C GLN A 290 19.88 -7.43 3.84
N GLU A 291 21.13 -7.28 3.40
CA GLU A 291 21.49 -6.51 2.19
C GLU A 291 21.00 -7.22 0.91
N SER A 292 20.65 -6.46 -0.12
CA SER A 292 19.85 -6.90 -1.28
C SER A 292 20.54 -7.91 -2.22
N ARG A 293 19.72 -8.69 -2.97
CA ARG A 293 20.16 -9.54 -4.08
C ARG A 293 19.34 -9.20 -5.34
N SER A 294 19.98 -8.69 -6.39
CA SER A 294 19.34 -8.54 -7.71
C SER A 294 19.23 -9.92 -8.38
N SER A 295 18.02 -10.34 -8.76
CA SER A 295 17.81 -11.59 -9.48
C SER A 295 17.56 -11.32 -10.97
N ARG A 296 18.51 -11.72 -11.83
CA ARG A 296 18.29 -11.89 -13.27
C ARG A 296 17.84 -13.32 -13.50
N GLY A 297 16.64 -13.50 -14.08
CA GLY A 297 16.05 -14.83 -14.30
C GLY A 297 16.96 -15.79 -15.05
N GLY A 298 17.35 -16.88 -14.39
CA GLY A 298 18.13 -17.98 -14.95
C GLY A 298 18.04 -19.22 -14.05
N CYS A 299 17.50 -20.31 -14.60
CA CYS A 299 17.25 -21.59 -13.93
C CYS A 299 18.54 -22.33 -13.54
N ARG A 300 18.69 -22.79 -12.28
CA ARG A 300 18.98 -24.19 -11.86
C ARG A 300 19.45 -24.36 -10.40
N THR A 301 18.74 -25.28 -9.71
CA THR A 301 19.14 -26.32 -8.71
C THR A 301 19.87 -26.00 -7.39
N ASN A 302 19.21 -26.44 -6.29
CA ASN A 302 19.64 -26.61 -4.89
C ASN A 302 21.01 -27.29 -4.67
N PRO A 303 21.70 -27.04 -3.53
CA PRO A 303 21.59 -27.98 -2.38
C PRO A 303 21.72 -27.43 -0.94
N SER A 304 21.00 -28.10 -0.03
CA SER A 304 21.29 -28.49 1.37
C SER A 304 21.70 -27.47 2.47
N HIS A 305 20.87 -27.45 3.53
CA HIS A 305 21.09 -26.85 4.86
C HIS A 305 22.20 -27.51 5.71
N PRO A 306 22.72 -26.77 6.72
CA PRO A 306 22.76 -27.34 8.06
C PRO A 306 22.17 -26.45 9.18
N ARG A 307 22.04 -27.09 10.35
CA ARG A 307 21.13 -26.86 11.50
C ARG A 307 21.38 -25.59 12.33
N ARG A 308 20.29 -25.06 12.92
CA ARG A 308 20.23 -23.98 13.92
C ARG A 308 20.80 -24.39 15.28
N ALA A 309 21.49 -23.46 15.95
CA ALA A 309 21.65 -23.43 17.41
C ALA A 309 20.53 -22.56 18.02
N ARG A 310 20.00 -23.01 19.16
CA ARG A 310 18.94 -22.34 19.94
C ARG A 310 19.56 -21.34 20.89
N ASP A 311 19.05 -20.11 20.93
CA ASP A 311 19.13 -19.25 22.11
C ASP A 311 17.74 -18.94 22.64
N ARG A 312 17.67 -18.94 23.98
CA ARG A 312 16.46 -18.92 24.81
C ARG A 312 15.88 -17.51 24.88
N GLN A 313 14.57 -17.39 24.63
CA GLN A 313 13.79 -16.19 24.93
C GLN A 313 13.07 -16.40 26.27
N VAL A 314 13.26 -15.46 27.20
CA VAL A 314 12.58 -15.39 28.49
C VAL A 314 11.17 -14.84 28.26
N GLY A 315 10.18 -15.49 28.88
CA GLY A 315 8.76 -15.29 28.59
C GLY A 315 8.16 -13.97 29.07
N LEU A 316 7.31 -13.43 28.20
CA LEU A 316 6.10 -12.66 28.50
C LEU A 316 5.07 -13.18 27.49
N GLY A 317 3.89 -13.62 27.96
CA GLY A 317 2.88 -14.28 27.13
C GLY A 317 2.53 -13.42 25.92
N THR A 318 2.78 -13.96 24.72
CA THR A 318 2.55 -13.27 23.46
C THR A 318 1.12 -13.51 22.98
N TRP A 319 0.63 -12.64 22.09
CA TRP A 319 -0.62 -12.80 21.36
C TRP A 319 -0.77 -14.19 20.69
N ASP A 320 0.34 -14.88 20.41
CA ASP A 320 0.36 -16.23 19.89
C ASP A 320 -0.25 -17.27 20.85
N ASP A 321 -0.06 -17.10 22.17
CA ASP A 321 -0.65 -17.99 23.19
C ASP A 321 -2.18 -17.81 23.28
N PHE A 322 -2.68 -16.60 23.01
CA PHE A 322 -4.11 -16.32 22.91
C PHE A 322 -4.72 -16.97 21.65
N LEU A 323 -4.03 -16.92 20.52
CA LEU A 323 -4.49 -17.46 19.23
C LEU A 323 -4.48 -19.00 19.17
N LEU A 324 -3.47 -19.64 19.79
CA LEU A 324 -3.39 -21.10 19.89
C LEU A 324 -4.52 -21.69 20.75
N SER A 325 -5.06 -20.92 21.70
CA SER A 325 -6.19 -21.36 22.55
C SER A 325 -7.52 -21.53 21.78
N TYR A 326 -7.60 -21.00 20.55
CA TYR A 326 -8.77 -21.11 19.65
C TYR A 326 -8.50 -21.96 18.39
N GLY A 327 -7.34 -22.61 18.27
CA GLY A 327 -7.04 -23.56 17.18
C GLY A 327 -6.76 -22.92 15.81
N LEU A 328 -6.39 -21.63 15.76
CA LEU A 328 -6.15 -20.89 14.52
C LEU A 328 -4.66 -20.90 14.13
N LYS A 329 -4.36 -20.91 12.81
CA LYS A 329 -2.99 -20.82 12.26
C LYS A 329 -2.63 -19.37 11.91
N PRO A 330 -1.40 -18.90 12.18
CA PRO A 330 -1.02 -17.47 12.04
C PRO A 330 -1.12 -16.86 10.62
N TYR A 331 -1.09 -17.68 9.57
CA TYR A 331 -0.89 -17.21 8.19
C TYR A 331 -2.19 -16.93 7.42
N ASP A 332 -3.34 -17.40 7.90
CA ASP A 332 -4.66 -17.20 7.28
C ASP A 332 -5.45 -16.05 7.94
N LEU A 333 -4.85 -15.36 8.91
CA LEU A 333 -5.57 -14.49 9.85
C LEU A 333 -5.65 -13.02 9.44
N ASP A 334 -4.67 -12.43 8.75
CA ASP A 334 -4.73 -10.99 8.48
C ASP A 334 -5.90 -10.60 7.56
N ASP A 335 -6.16 -11.40 6.51
CA ASP A 335 -7.28 -11.17 5.57
C ASP A 335 -8.66 -11.52 6.18
N GLN A 336 -8.73 -12.51 7.08
CA GLN A 336 -9.98 -12.93 7.74
C GLN A 336 -10.32 -12.11 8.99
N GLU A 337 -9.32 -11.65 9.75
CA GLU A 337 -9.50 -10.71 10.86
C GLU A 337 -9.87 -9.33 10.32
N GLU A 338 -9.32 -8.93 9.16
CA GLU A 338 -9.82 -7.77 8.40
C GLU A 338 -11.31 -7.87 8.15
N GLY A 339 -11.78 -8.98 7.56
CA GLY A 339 -13.21 -9.20 7.36
C GLY A 339 -14.03 -9.21 8.65
N LYS A 340 -13.51 -9.77 9.75
CA LYS A 340 -14.23 -9.77 11.04
C LYS A 340 -14.30 -8.39 11.68
N ALA A 341 -13.23 -7.60 11.63
CA ALA A 341 -13.21 -6.25 12.19
C ALA A 341 -14.04 -5.28 11.35
N ILE A 342 -14.01 -5.43 10.01
CA ILE A 342 -14.88 -4.69 9.08
C ILE A 342 -16.35 -5.04 9.37
N VAL A 343 -16.70 -6.32 9.48
CA VAL A 343 -18.06 -6.75 9.85
C VAL A 343 -18.45 -6.25 11.25
N SER A 344 -17.51 -6.19 12.19
CA SER A 344 -17.76 -5.65 13.55
C SER A 344 -17.98 -4.14 13.55
N ALA A 345 -17.17 -3.38 12.81
CA ALA A 345 -17.33 -1.94 12.61
C ALA A 345 -18.65 -1.63 11.86
N MET A 346 -19.00 -2.45 10.87
CA MET A 346 -20.28 -2.39 10.16
C MET A 346 -21.48 -2.72 11.08
N ALA A 347 -21.33 -3.68 11.99
CA ALA A 347 -22.38 -4.06 12.94
C ALA A 347 -22.64 -2.96 13.99
N GLN A 348 -21.60 -2.25 14.44
CA GLN A 348 -21.73 -1.12 15.37
C GLN A 348 -22.57 0.03 14.78
N GLN A 349 -22.57 0.23 13.46
CA GLN A 349 -23.40 1.25 12.81
C GLN A 349 -24.87 0.84 12.60
N ARG A 350 -25.17 -0.46 12.40
CA ARG A 350 -26.57 -0.93 12.25
C ARG A 350 -27.38 -0.80 13.55
N GLY A 351 -26.73 -0.66 14.70
CA GLY A 351 -27.37 -0.43 16.00
C GLY A 351 -27.55 1.05 16.38
N ALA A 352 -27.12 2.00 15.55
CA ALA A 352 -27.12 3.44 15.84
C ALA A 352 -28.15 4.26 15.04
N LYS A 353 -29.20 3.62 14.50
CA LYS A 353 -30.35 4.29 13.86
C LYS A 353 -31.62 4.08 14.66
#